data_AF-A0A1H1SL45-F1
#
_entry.id   AF-A0A1H1SL45-F1
#
_cell.length_a   1.000
_cell.length_b   1.000
_cell.length_c   1.000
_cell.angle_alpha   90.00
_cell.angle_beta   90.00
_cell.angle_gamma   90.00
#
_symmetry.space_group_name_H-M   'P 1'
#
loop_
_entity.id
_entity.type
_entity.pdbx_description
1 polymer ?
#
loop_
_entity_poly.entity_id
_entity_poly.type
_entity_poly.pdbx_seq_one_letter_code
_entity_poly.pdbx_strand_id
1 'polypeptide(L)' 'MPLLQLKLIDDQTRYTHEELVQLRRQMLRYARSLQPGPERNARRKIARSLRNLFRNKKWLDANTAEGSE' A
#
# COMPACT_ATOMS: atom_id res chain seq x y z
N MET A 1 3.37 -11.52 -17.42
CA MET A 1 2.65 -11.00 -16.25
C MET A 1 3.52 -11.17 -15.02
N PRO A 2 4.36 -10.20 -14.61
CA PRO A 2 5.23 -10.44 -13.48
C PRO A 2 4.50 -10.08 -12.17
N LEU A 3 4.27 -11.14 -11.39
CA LEU A 3 4.64 -11.22 -9.97
C LEU A 3 4.10 -10.12 -9.07
N LEU A 4 2.80 -10.15 -8.80
CA LEU A 4 2.31 -9.84 -7.45
C LEU A 4 2.58 -11.05 -6.55
N GLN A 5 3.85 -11.45 -6.42
CA GLN A 5 4.30 -12.14 -5.23
C GLN A 5 4.14 -11.12 -4.11
N LEU A 6 2.94 -11.03 -3.54
CA LEU A 6 2.82 -10.89 -2.10
C LEU A 6 3.55 -12.11 -1.54
N LYS A 7 4.89 -12.04 -1.49
CA LYS A 7 5.62 -12.66 -0.39
C LYS A 7 4.88 -12.13 0.82
N LEU A 8 4.12 -12.98 1.51
CA LEU A 8 3.74 -12.71 2.88
C LEU A 8 5.04 -12.30 3.55
N ILE A 9 5.04 -11.04 3.90
CA ILE A 9 6.18 -10.21 4.21
C ILE A 9 6.84 -10.86 5.42
N ASP A 10 8.11 -11.21 5.24
CA ASP A 10 9.04 -11.37 6.35
C ASP A 10 8.76 -10.23 7.32
N ASP A 11 8.39 -10.54 8.57
CA ASP A 11 7.85 -9.61 9.59
C ASP A 11 8.77 -8.39 9.86
N GLN A 12 9.96 -8.38 9.24
CA GLN A 12 10.98 -7.35 9.31
C GLN A 12 11.15 -6.51 8.03
N THR A 13 10.37 -6.70 6.97
CA THR A 13 10.50 -5.87 5.77
C THR A 13 9.87 -4.49 6.03
N ARG A 14 10.64 -3.60 6.66
CA ARG A 14 10.26 -2.20 6.89
C ARG A 14 10.25 -1.49 5.54
N TYR A 15 9.06 -1.12 5.08
CA TYR A 15 8.90 -0.29 3.88
C TYR A 15 9.27 1.15 4.21
N THR A 16 9.86 1.84 3.25
CA THR A 16 9.99 3.30 3.26
C THR A 16 8.63 3.97 2.99
N HIS A 17 8.50 5.25 3.34
CA HIS A 17 7.26 6.00 3.08
C HIS A 17 6.94 6.03 1.58
N GLU A 18 7.98 6.15 0.75
CA GLU A 18 7.85 6.16 -0.71
C GLU A 18 7.32 4.83 -1.25
N GLU A 19 7.83 3.71 -0.78
CA GLU A 19 7.35 2.37 -1.17
C GLU A 19 5.88 2.16 -0.78
N LEU A 20 5.49 2.60 0.41
CA LEU A 20 4.10 2.58 0.86
C LEU A 20 3.19 3.42 -0.06
N VAL A 21 3.64 4.62 -0.44
CA VAL A 21 2.95 5.46 -1.43
C VAL A 21 2.87 4.78 -2.80
N GLN A 22 3.93 4.11 -3.24
CA GLN A 22 3.96 3.37 -4.49
C GLN A 22 2.99 2.18 -4.48
N LEU A 23 2.95 1.41 -3.39
CA LEU A 23 2.03 0.29 -3.20
C LEU A 23 0.57 0.76 -3.32
N ARG A 24 0.23 1.87 -2.66
CA ARG A 24 -1.08 2.50 -2.79
C ARG A 24 -1.39 2.89 -4.24
N ARG A 25 -0.43 3.46 -4.96
CA ARG A 25 -0.60 3.85 -6.38
C ARG A 25 -0.82 2.63 -7.26
N GLN A 26 -0.10 1.54 -7.04
CA GLN A 26 -0.29 0.28 -7.77
C GLN A 26 -1.68 -0.30 -7.51
N MET A 27 -2.13 -0.31 -6.26
CA MET A 27 -3.46 -0.81 -5.91
C MET A 27 -4.58 0.01 -6.56
N LEU A 28 -4.42 1.34 -6.65
CA LEU A 28 -5.36 2.19 -7.39
C LEU A 28 -5.33 1.95 -8.91
N ARG A 29 -4.15 1.70 -9.49
CA ARG A 29 -4.01 1.33 -10.91
C ARG A 29 -4.73 0.02 -11.19
N TYR A 30 -4.50 -1.00 -10.37
CA TYR A 30 -5.21 -2.28 -10.46
C TYR A 30 -6.72 -2.13 -10.29
N ALA A 31 -7.18 -1.32 -9.32
CA ALA A 31 -8.61 -1.05 -9.16
C ALA A 31 -9.23 -0.33 -10.38
N ARG A 32 -8.44 0.37 -11.21
CA ARG A 32 -8.93 1.01 -12.44
C ARG A 32 -9.03 0.05 -13.61
N SER A 33 -8.23 -1.03 -13.64
CA SER A 33 -8.35 -2.07 -14.66
C SER A 33 -9.53 -3.02 -14.42
N LEU A 34 -10.09 -3.03 -13.21
CA LEU A 34 -11.30 -3.79 -12.89
C LEU A 34 -12.57 -3.06 -13.35
N GLN A 35 -13.54 -3.84 -13.82
CA GLN A 35 -14.90 -3.35 -14.09
C GLN A 35 -15.55 -2.80 -12.82
N PRO A 36 -16.50 -1.85 -12.94
CA PRO A 36 -17.30 -1.40 -11.80
C PRO A 36 -17.94 -2.60 -11.08
N GLY A 37 -17.71 -2.71 -9.78
CA GLY A 37 -18.19 -3.85 -9.01
C GLY A 37 -17.62 -3.91 -7.59
N PRO A 38 -18.04 -4.91 -6.80
CA PRO A 38 -17.62 -5.08 -5.41
C PRO A 38 -16.11 -5.23 -5.27
N GLU A 39 -15.46 -5.93 -6.19
CA GLU A 39 -14.00 -6.13 -6.16
C GLU A 39 -13.24 -4.80 -6.34
N ARG A 40 -13.61 -4.01 -7.35
CA ARG A 40 -13.08 -2.66 -7.55
C ARG A 40 -13.25 -1.78 -6.32
N ASN A 41 -14.41 -1.86 -5.68
CA ASN A 41 -14.73 -1.10 -4.48
C ASN A 41 -13.88 -1.55 -3.28
N ALA A 42 -13.67 -2.85 -3.11
CA ALA A 42 -12.79 -3.40 -2.07
C ALA A 42 -11.35 -2.87 -2.23
N ARG A 43 -10.77 -2.94 -3.43
CA ARG A 43 -9.42 -2.41 -3.70
C ARG A 43 -9.33 -0.91 -3.44
N ARG A 44 -10.36 -0.13 -3.81
CA ARG A 44 -10.43 1.30 -3.50
C ARG A 44 -10.55 1.59 -2.01
N LYS A 45 -11.30 0.78 -1.26
CA LYS A 45 -11.40 0.88 0.20
C LYS A 45 -10.05 0.64 0.85
N ILE A 46 -9.34 -0.42 0.46
CA ILE A 46 -7.99 -0.71 0.97
C ILE A 46 -7.04 0.46 0.67
N ALA A 47 -7.00 0.97 -0.56
CA ALA A 47 -6.18 2.13 -0.92
C ALA A 47 -6.53 3.42 -0.16
N ARG A 48 -7.80 3.57 0.29
CA ARG A 48 -8.23 4.67 1.14
C ARG A 48 -7.79 4.47 2.59
N SER A 49 -7.91 3.27 3.13
CA SER A 49 -7.41 2.93 4.47
C SER A 49 -5.91 3.16 4.56
N LEU A 50 -5.14 2.70 3.57
CA LEU A 50 -3.69 2.97 3.48
C LEU A 50 -3.39 4.47 3.51
N ARG A 51 -4.14 5.30 2.76
CA ARG A 51 -3.96 6.76 2.79
C ARG A 51 -4.19 7.34 4.19
N ASN A 52 -5.18 6.85 4.91
CA ASN A 52 -5.48 7.33 6.25
C ASN A 52 -4.38 6.92 7.24
N LEU A 53 -3.85 5.70 7.12
CA LEU A 53 -2.69 5.25 7.90
C LEU A 53 -1.46 6.11 7.62
N PHE A 54 -1.15 6.39 6.36
CA PHE A 54 0.01 7.21 6.00
C PHE A 54 -0.12 8.67 6.42
N ARG A 55 -1.33 9.16 6.68
CA ARG A 55 -1.57 10.50 7.25
C ARG A 55 -1.31 10.55 8.76
N ASN A 56 -1.36 9.41 9.44
CA ASN A 56 -1.06 9.33 10.85
C ASN A 56 0.46 9.24 11.04
N LYS A 57 1.10 10.38 11.33
CA LYS A 57 2.55 10.47 11.54
C LYS A 57 3.06 9.47 12.58
N LYS A 58 2.37 9.35 13.72
CA LYS A 58 2.75 8.38 14.77
C LYS A 58 2.76 6.94 14.28
N TRP A 59 1.79 6.57 13.43
CA TRP A 59 1.78 5.24 12.81
C TRP A 59 2.90 5.11 11.78
N LEU A 60 3.10 6.14 10.97
CA LEU A 60 4.15 6.18 9.96
C LEU A 60 5.54 6.00 10.60
N ASP A 61 5.90 6.82 11.58
CA ASP A 61 7.20 6.81 12.23
C ASP A 61 7.49 5.45 12.92
N ALA A 62 6.45 4.80 13.46
CA ALA A 62 6.59 3.50 14.11
C ALA A 62 6.68 2.30 13.15
N ASN A 63 6.22 2.43 11.90
CA ASN A 63 6.04 1.31 10.96
C ASN A 63 6.81 1.46 9.65
N THR A 64 7.57 2.55 9.51
CA THR A 64 8.35 2.85 8.30
C THR A 64 9.83 2.76 8.66
N ALA A 65 10.66 2.20 7.78
CA ALA A 65 12.10 2.42 7.93
C ALA A 65 12.33 3.92 7.73
N GLU A 66 12.90 4.61 8.72
CA GLU A 66 13.54 5.90 8.47
C GLU A 66 14.47 5.65 7.28
N GLY A 67 14.17 6.28 6.14
CA GLY A 67 15.13 6.28 5.04
C GLY A 67 16.39 6.87 5.63
N SER A 68 17.44 6.07 5.71
CA SER A 68 18.76 6.50 6.15
C SER A 68 19.11 7.78 5.38
N GLU A 69 19.10 8.91 6.08
CA GLU A 69 19.85 10.10 5.65
C GLU A 69 21.35 9.86 5.90
#